data_AF-A0A537N003-F1
#
_entry.id   AF-A0A537N003-F1
#
_cell.length_a   1.000
_cell.length_b   1.000
_cell.length_c   1.000
_cell.angle_alpha   90.00
_cell.angle_beta   90.00
_cell.angle_gamma   90.00
#
_symmetry.space_group_name_H-M   'P 1'
#
loop_
_entity.id
_entity.type
_entity.pdbx_description
1 polymer ?
#
loop_
_entity_poly.entity_id
_entity_poly.type
_entity_poly.pdbx_seq_one_letter_code
_entity_poly.pdbx_strand_id
1 'polypeptide(L)'
;MKAAKIDVLRPPLPTEEAMKSSSSSKFGIPVGVDLGVLSVDDLHVGAALGGVDSHWKASGSGLLTADGSASRLRLDMTRTDGPAARLVADLGFSLDRFSVDGQITAEESTRGGVVAALIGRPDLEAMSVKLVAKGDRNQGSAELVSGAGDAVTSNGGIRWQRA
;
A
#
# COMPACT_ATOMS: atom_id res chain seq x y z
N MET A 1 -17.24 10.98 0.95
CA MET A 1 -17.61 9.92 0.00
C MET A 1 -17.84 8.63 0.77
N LYS A 2 -18.93 7.90 0.50
CA LYS A 2 -19.21 6.60 1.13
C LYS A 2 -19.60 5.60 0.05
N ALA A 3 -19.10 4.38 0.16
CA ALA A 3 -19.50 3.26 -0.68
C ALA A 3 -19.88 2.07 0.22
N ALA A 4 -20.96 1.39 -0.12
CA ALA A 4 -21.37 0.19 0.61
C ALA A 4 -20.45 -0.99 0.26
N LYS A 5 -20.13 -1.17 -1.04
CA LYS A 5 -19.32 -2.27 -1.54
C LYS A 5 -18.39 -1.83 -2.66
N ILE A 6 -17.15 -2.32 -2.65
CA ILE A 6 -16.18 -2.19 -3.74
C ILE A 6 -15.53 -3.55 -3.97
N ASP A 7 -15.52 -4.01 -5.22
CA ASP A 7 -14.88 -5.26 -5.62
C ASP A 7 -13.62 -4.97 -6.46
N VAL A 8 -12.46 -5.38 -5.96
CA VAL A 8 -11.17 -5.28 -6.67
C VAL A 8 -10.65 -6.68 -6.91
N LEU A 9 -11.01 -7.25 -8.06
CA LEU A 9 -10.84 -8.67 -8.34
C LEU A 9 -9.55 -9.01 -9.10
N ARG A 10 -8.93 -8.02 -9.74
CA ARG A 10 -7.77 -8.21 -10.61
C ARG A 10 -6.90 -6.97 -10.69
N PRO A 11 -5.60 -7.12 -11.01
CA PRO A 11 -4.77 -5.98 -11.38
C PRO A 11 -5.37 -5.22 -12.57
N PRO A 12 -5.12 -3.91 -12.66
CA PRO A 12 -5.45 -3.16 -13.87
C PRO A 12 -4.76 -3.78 -15.08
N LEU A 13 -5.45 -3.78 -16.22
CA LEU A 13 -4.86 -4.24 -17.48
C LEU A 13 -3.65 -3.36 -17.81
N PRO A 14 -2.52 -3.93 -18.25
CA PRO A 14 -1.46 -3.15 -18.85
C PRO A 14 -2.05 -2.40 -20.06
N THR A 15 -1.92 -1.08 -20.09
CA THR A 15 -2.21 -0.33 -21.31
C THR A 15 -1.16 -0.74 -22.35
N GLU A 16 -1.56 -1.18 -23.54
CA GLU A 16 -0.65 -1.68 -24.59
C GLU A 16 0.45 -0.66 -25.01
N GLU A 17 0.31 0.62 -24.63
CA GLU A 17 1.34 1.65 -24.81
C GLU A 17 2.54 1.54 -23.84
N ALA A 18 2.45 0.78 -22.74
CA ALA A 18 3.54 0.64 -21.78
C ALA A 18 4.71 -0.24 -22.26
N MET A 19 4.54 -0.98 -23.37
CA MET A 19 5.60 -1.84 -23.94
C MET A 19 6.46 -1.13 -24.99
N LYS A 20 6.11 0.09 -25.42
CA LYS A 20 6.89 0.86 -26.40
C LYS A 20 6.92 2.35 -26.07
N SER A 21 7.82 2.76 -25.20
CA SER A 21 8.68 3.94 -25.46
C SER A 21 9.58 4.26 -24.27
N SER A 22 10.89 4.15 -24.52
CA SER A 22 11.90 4.98 -23.90
C SER A 22 11.68 6.43 -24.32
N SER A 23 10.76 7.15 -23.66
CA SER A 23 10.75 8.61 -23.69
C SER A 23 10.15 9.11 -22.39
N SER A 24 10.83 10.06 -21.78
CA SER A 24 10.45 10.72 -20.53
C SER A 24 9.20 11.59 -20.75
N SER A 25 8.03 10.96 -20.84
CA SER A 25 6.76 11.65 -20.69
C SER A 25 6.66 12.10 -19.23
N LYS A 26 6.57 13.42 -19.01
CA LYS A 26 6.27 13.99 -17.70
C LYS A 26 4.91 13.44 -17.28
N PHE A 27 4.90 12.58 -16.26
CA PHE A 27 3.70 12.01 -15.66
C PHE A 27 2.97 13.12 -14.89
N GLY A 28 2.38 14.07 -15.62
CA GLY A 28 1.57 15.14 -15.06
C GLY A 28 0.12 14.69 -15.03
N ILE A 29 -0.48 14.66 -13.85
CA ILE A 29 -1.90 14.38 -13.71
C ILE A 29 -2.64 15.65 -14.11
N PRO A 30 -3.48 15.64 -15.16
CA PRO A 30 -4.09 16.87 -15.70
C PRO A 30 -5.14 17.48 -14.75
N VAL A 31 -5.57 16.73 -13.73
CA VAL A 31 -6.59 17.13 -12.75
C VAL A 31 -6.15 16.75 -11.34
N GLY A 32 -6.30 17.68 -10.40
CA GLY A 32 -6.15 17.38 -8.98
C GLY A 32 -7.39 16.64 -8.48
N VAL A 33 -7.19 15.69 -7.58
CA VAL A 33 -8.28 14.93 -6.94
C VAL A 33 -8.13 15.08 -5.44
N ASP A 34 -9.13 15.68 -4.79
CA ASP A 34 -9.26 15.69 -3.33
C ASP A 34 -10.37 14.71 -2.92
N LEU A 35 -9.96 13.50 -2.56
CA LEU A 35 -10.78 12.50 -1.90
C LEU A 35 -10.79 12.80 -0.40
N GLY A 36 -11.56 13.81 0.01
CA GLY A 36 -11.62 14.29 1.41
C GLY A 36 -11.73 13.16 2.44
N VAL A 37 -12.92 12.61 2.69
CA VAL A 37 -13.08 11.39 3.51
C VAL A 37 -13.72 10.29 2.68
N LEU A 38 -13.09 9.12 2.63
CA LEU A 38 -13.59 7.89 2.04
C LEU A 38 -13.93 6.90 3.16
N SER A 39 -15.08 6.24 3.05
CA SER A 39 -15.47 5.10 3.87
C SER A 39 -16.06 4.03 2.96
N VAL A 40 -15.59 2.80 3.12
CA VAL A 40 -16.06 1.61 2.41
C VAL A 40 -16.40 0.56 3.45
N ASP A 41 -17.65 0.13 3.48
CA ASP A 41 -18.12 -0.84 4.47
C ASP A 41 -17.67 -2.28 4.13
N ASP A 42 -17.63 -2.61 2.83
CA ASP A 42 -17.14 -3.90 2.31
C ASP A 42 -16.24 -3.70 1.08
N LEU A 43 -14.93 -3.89 1.25
CA LEU A 43 -13.94 -3.92 0.18
C LEU A 43 -13.48 -5.36 -0.02
N HIS A 44 -13.89 -5.96 -1.14
CA HIS A 44 -13.44 -7.28 -1.55
C HIS A 44 -12.15 -7.16 -2.34
N VAL A 45 -11.09 -7.75 -1.81
CA VAL A 45 -9.79 -7.93 -2.47
C VAL A 45 -9.69 -9.37 -2.93
N GLY A 46 -9.69 -9.56 -4.25
CA GLY A 46 -9.59 -10.90 -4.84
C GLY A 46 -8.23 -11.55 -4.61
N ALA A 47 -8.19 -12.89 -4.60
CA ALA A 47 -6.96 -13.66 -4.44
C ALA A 47 -5.86 -13.32 -5.46
N ALA A 48 -6.23 -12.85 -6.65
CA ALA A 48 -5.26 -12.39 -7.67
C ALA A 48 -4.43 -11.16 -7.22
N LEU A 49 -4.85 -10.44 -6.18
CA LEU A 49 -4.15 -9.29 -5.60
C LEU A 49 -3.55 -9.60 -4.24
N GLY A 50 -4.30 -10.30 -3.38
CA GLY A 50 -3.93 -10.56 -1.98
C GLY A 50 -3.40 -11.95 -1.69
N GLY A 51 -3.26 -12.83 -2.70
CA GLY A 51 -2.96 -14.26 -2.52
C GLY A 51 -4.12 -15.08 -1.97
N VAL A 52 -5.04 -14.44 -1.24
CA VAL A 52 -6.30 -14.99 -0.73
C VAL A 52 -7.43 -14.00 -0.95
N ASP A 53 -8.64 -14.51 -1.16
CA ASP A 53 -9.84 -13.68 -1.13
C ASP A 53 -10.03 -13.11 0.29
N SER A 54 -10.32 -11.82 0.37
CA SER A 54 -10.48 -11.12 1.64
C SER A 54 -11.43 -9.93 1.53
N HIS A 55 -12.18 -9.69 2.60
CA HIS A 55 -13.12 -8.60 2.76
C HIS A 55 -12.64 -7.65 3.86
N TRP A 56 -12.73 -6.36 3.60
CA TRP A 56 -12.17 -5.33 4.47
C TRP A 56 -13.15 -4.18 4.65
N LYS A 57 -13.22 -3.65 5.86
CA LYS A 57 -13.76 -2.32 6.10
C LYS A 57 -12.62 -1.32 5.94
N ALA A 58 -12.79 -0.32 5.08
CA ALA A 58 -11.76 0.65 4.77
C ALA A 58 -12.22 2.09 5.06
N SER A 59 -11.32 2.91 5.58
CA SER A 59 -11.53 4.35 5.74
C SER A 59 -10.25 5.11 5.43
N GLY A 60 -10.37 6.33 4.95
CA GLY A 60 -9.19 7.09 4.56
C GLY A 60 -9.48 8.45 3.95
N SER A 61 -8.41 9.03 3.42
CA SER A 61 -8.42 10.32 2.73
C SER A 61 -7.28 10.33 1.71
N GLY A 62 -7.48 10.97 0.57
CA GLY A 62 -6.47 11.06 -0.47
C GLY A 62 -6.48 12.44 -1.11
N LEU A 63 -5.35 13.13 -1.11
CA LEU A 63 -5.12 14.34 -1.88
C LEU A 63 -4.09 14.04 -2.95
N LEU A 64 -4.48 14.20 -4.21
CA LEU A 64 -3.63 14.08 -5.38
C LEU A 64 -3.59 15.43 -6.09
N THR A 65 -2.43 16.07 -6.09
CA THR A 65 -2.28 17.42 -6.62
C THR A 65 -1.77 17.39 -8.06
N ALA A 66 -2.38 18.18 -8.95
CA ALA A 66 -1.96 18.27 -10.37
C ALA A 66 -0.75 19.18 -10.60
N ASP A 67 -0.48 20.10 -9.68
CA ASP A 67 0.55 21.13 -9.76
C ASP A 67 1.93 20.65 -9.27
N GLY A 68 2.10 19.34 -9.04
CA GLY A 68 3.35 18.77 -8.53
C GLY A 68 3.59 18.97 -7.03
N SER A 69 2.69 19.65 -6.32
CA SER A 69 2.73 19.79 -4.86
C SER A 69 2.70 18.45 -4.13
N ALA A 70 2.87 18.48 -2.81
CA ALA A 70 2.81 17.26 -2.01
C ALA A 70 1.38 16.70 -1.99
N SER A 71 1.24 15.50 -2.53
CA SER A 71 0.07 14.63 -2.41
C SER A 71 0.15 13.82 -1.11
N ARG A 72 -1.01 13.38 -0.61
CA ARG A 72 -1.10 12.56 0.60
C ARG A 72 -2.15 11.47 0.47
N LEU A 73 -1.84 10.28 0.97
CA LEU A 73 -2.78 9.19 1.13
C LEU A 73 -2.78 8.74 2.59
N ARG A 74 -3.96 8.63 3.20
CA ARG A 74 -4.16 7.92 4.46
C ARG A 74 -5.21 6.85 4.26
N LEU A 75 -4.91 5.65 4.73
CA LEU A 75 -5.77 4.48 4.61
C LEU A 75 -5.68 3.67 5.91
N ASP A 76 -6.83 3.26 6.42
CA ASP A 76 -6.98 2.33 7.54
C ASP A 76 -7.99 1.27 7.12
N MET A 77 -7.56 0.01 7.14
CA MET A 77 -8.32 -1.14 6.72
C MET A 77 -8.31 -2.18 7.82
N THR A 78 -9.48 -2.70 8.16
CA THR A 78 -9.64 -3.83 9.07
C THR A 78 -10.34 -4.96 8.33
N ARG A 79 -9.76 -6.16 8.36
CA ARG A 79 -10.35 -7.33 7.72
C ARG A 79 -11.64 -7.71 8.44
N THR A 80 -12.67 -8.02 7.68
CA THR A 80 -14.01 -8.37 8.18
C THR A 80 -14.33 -9.85 8.01
N ASP A 81 -13.55 -10.59 7.23
CA ASP A 81 -13.68 -12.03 7.02
C ASP A 81 -12.46 -12.81 7.54
N GLY A 82 -12.69 -13.77 8.44
CA GLY A 82 -11.62 -14.64 8.90
C GLY A 82 -10.62 -13.97 9.88
N PRO A 83 -9.31 -14.31 9.79
CA PRO A 83 -8.28 -13.85 10.73
C PRO A 83 -8.24 -12.34 10.91
N ALA A 84 -8.14 -11.90 12.17
CA ALA A 84 -8.07 -10.48 12.49
C ALA A 84 -6.79 -9.88 11.88
N ALA A 85 -6.98 -8.91 10.99
CA ALA A 85 -5.91 -8.20 10.32
C ALA A 85 -6.22 -6.72 10.18
N ARG A 86 -5.19 -5.87 10.31
CA ARG A 86 -5.28 -4.43 10.11
C ARG A 86 -4.15 -3.96 9.21
N LEU A 87 -4.46 -3.08 8.28
CA LEU A 87 -3.50 -2.39 7.42
C LEU A 87 -3.69 -0.89 7.56
N VAL A 88 -2.61 -0.18 7.86
CA VAL A 88 -2.58 1.28 7.94
C VAL A 88 -1.49 1.78 6.99
N ALA A 89 -1.83 2.75 6.14
CA ALA A 89 -0.88 3.44 5.28
C ALA A 89 -1.03 4.95 5.44
N ASP A 90 0.09 5.66 5.67
CA ASP A 90 0.18 7.12 5.61
C ASP A 90 1.34 7.47 4.70
N LEU A 91 1.04 7.99 3.51
CA LEU A 91 2.01 8.26 2.46
C LEU A 91 1.91 9.72 2.05
N GLY A 92 3.00 10.48 2.20
CA GLY A 92 3.22 11.74 1.52
C GLY A 92 4.09 11.52 0.29
N PHE A 93 3.72 12.08 -0.86
CA PHE A 93 4.53 11.97 -2.07
C PHE A 93 4.41 13.19 -2.99
N SER A 94 5.40 13.43 -3.84
CA SER A 94 5.33 14.44 -4.91
C SER A 94 5.80 13.79 -6.20
N LEU A 95 4.97 13.88 -7.24
CA LEU A 95 5.27 13.31 -8.55
C LEU A 95 6.36 14.12 -9.29
N ASP A 96 6.40 15.43 -9.06
CA ASP A 96 7.41 16.32 -9.65
C ASP A 96 8.79 16.10 -9.07
N ARG A 97 8.88 16.02 -7.73
CA ARG A 97 10.14 15.76 -7.04
C ARG A 97 10.51 14.28 -6.97
N PHE A 98 9.60 13.40 -7.38
CA PHE A 98 9.71 11.96 -7.18
C PHE A 98 10.10 11.64 -5.73
N SER A 99 9.46 12.31 -4.78
CA SER A 99 9.73 12.17 -3.35
C SER A 99 8.65 11.38 -2.65
N VAL A 100 9.04 10.62 -1.63
CA VAL A 100 8.16 9.87 -0.74
C VAL A 100 8.57 10.12 0.72
N ASP A 101 7.58 10.22 1.59
CA ASP A 101 7.72 10.14 3.04
C ASP A 101 6.48 9.38 3.53
N GLY A 102 6.66 8.11 3.87
CA GLY A 102 5.53 7.25 4.15
C GLY A 102 5.83 6.08 5.06
N GLN A 103 4.77 5.61 5.71
CA GLN A 103 4.76 4.41 6.53
C GLN A 103 3.58 3.53 6.14
N ILE A 104 3.84 2.23 6.06
CA ILE A 104 2.83 1.18 5.93
C ILE A 104 3.02 0.22 7.09
N THR A 105 1.95 -0.09 7.80
CA THR A 105 1.91 -1.09 8.84
C THR A 105 0.84 -2.11 8.51
N ALA A 106 1.17 -3.39 8.56
CA ALA A 106 0.21 -4.49 8.47
C ALA A 106 0.41 -5.41 9.69
N GLU A 107 -0.68 -5.76 10.36
CA GLU A 107 -0.67 -6.58 11.56
C GLU A 107 -1.74 -7.65 11.47
N GLU A 108 -1.38 -8.87 11.82
CA GLU A 108 -2.24 -10.04 11.85
C GLU A 108 -1.98 -10.78 13.15
N SER A 109 -3.01 -10.92 13.99
CA SER A 109 -2.85 -11.47 15.34
C SER A 109 -3.24 -12.95 15.43
N THR A 110 -3.65 -13.56 14.32
CA THR A 110 -4.16 -14.93 14.28
C THR A 110 -3.67 -15.68 13.03
N ARG A 111 -3.55 -17.00 13.15
CA ARG A 111 -3.06 -17.89 12.09
C ARG A 111 -3.87 -17.76 10.79
N GLY A 112 -3.19 -17.86 9.64
CA GLY A 112 -3.84 -17.86 8.32
C GLY A 112 -4.19 -16.48 7.78
N GLY A 113 -3.51 -15.43 8.25
CA GLY A 113 -3.66 -14.08 7.74
C GLY A 113 -3.23 -13.92 6.27
N VAL A 114 -3.63 -12.80 5.66
CA VAL A 114 -3.32 -12.43 4.28
C VAL A 114 -1.82 -12.24 4.08
N VAL A 115 -1.14 -11.56 5.00
CA VAL A 115 0.31 -11.34 4.95
C VAL A 115 1.04 -12.67 5.06
N ALA A 116 0.62 -13.54 5.98
CA ALA A 116 1.15 -14.89 6.11
C ALA A 116 0.99 -15.72 4.82
N ALA A 117 -0.17 -15.62 4.16
CA ALA A 117 -0.44 -16.30 2.89
C ALA A 117 0.42 -15.75 1.73
N LEU A 118 0.60 -14.43 1.65
CA LEU A 118 1.40 -13.76 0.61
C LEU A 118 2.86 -14.22 0.61
N ILE A 119 3.43 -14.50 1.78
CA ILE A 119 4.81 -15.00 1.89
C ILE A 119 4.90 -16.54 1.85
N GLY A 120 3.79 -17.22 1.54
CA GLY A 120 3.75 -18.69 1.46
C GLY A 120 3.86 -19.39 2.81
N ARG A 121 3.52 -18.71 3.92
CA ARG A 121 3.61 -19.24 5.29
C ARG A 121 2.29 -19.07 6.05
N PRO A 122 1.18 -19.65 5.57
CA PRO A 122 -0.13 -19.55 6.24
C PRO A 122 -0.18 -20.20 7.63
N ASP A 123 0.85 -20.99 7.98
CA ASP A 123 1.03 -21.64 9.28
C ASP A 123 1.43 -20.67 10.40
N LEU A 124 1.90 -19.46 10.07
CA LEU A 124 2.36 -18.48 11.04
C LEU A 124 1.18 -17.92 11.86
N GLU A 125 1.36 -17.90 13.18
CA GLU A 125 0.28 -17.57 14.13
C GLU A 125 -0.01 -16.07 14.24
N ALA A 126 1.03 -15.25 14.10
CA ALA A 126 0.90 -13.80 14.08
C ALA A 126 1.97 -13.23 13.15
N MET A 127 1.63 -12.16 12.44
CA MET A 127 2.53 -11.46 11.53
C MET A 127 2.45 -9.96 11.76
N SER A 128 3.59 -9.31 11.72
CA SER A 128 3.64 -7.84 11.64
C SER A 128 4.61 -7.42 10.55
N VAL A 129 4.27 -6.37 9.83
CA VAL A 129 5.11 -5.75 8.83
C VAL A 129 5.02 -4.25 9.02
N LYS A 130 6.16 -3.58 9.09
CA LYS A 130 6.29 -2.14 9.11
C LYS A 130 7.31 -1.72 8.06
N LEU A 131 6.86 -0.97 7.07
CA LEU A 131 7.70 -0.36 6.06
C LEU A 131 7.70 1.16 6.28
N VAL A 132 8.88 1.74 6.43
CA VAL A 132 9.08 3.20 6.45
C VAL A 132 9.98 3.57 5.28
N ALA A 133 9.55 4.50 4.44
CA ALA A 133 10.31 4.97 3.30
C ALA A 133 10.36 6.49 3.27
N LYS A 134 11.55 7.06 3.07
CA LYS A 134 11.77 8.50 2.99
C LYS A 134 12.87 8.82 1.99
N GLY A 135 12.61 9.74 1.07
CA GLY A 135 13.60 10.21 0.14
C GLY A 135 13.02 10.76 -1.15
N ASP A 136 13.89 10.98 -2.12
CA ASP A 136 13.57 11.41 -3.47
C ASP A 136 14.32 10.57 -4.52
N ARG A 137 14.20 10.95 -5.79
CA ARG A 137 14.88 10.28 -6.91
C ARG A 137 16.41 10.19 -6.74
N ASN A 138 17.03 11.10 -6.01
CA ASN A 138 18.47 11.19 -5.88
C ASN A 138 18.97 10.51 -4.61
N GLN A 139 18.23 10.57 -3.51
CA GLN A 139 18.68 9.96 -2.25
C GLN A 139 17.53 9.58 -1.34
N GLY A 140 17.74 8.55 -0.52
CA GLY A 140 16.78 8.16 0.50
C GLY A 140 17.10 6.86 1.20
N SER A 141 16.13 6.43 2.00
CA SER A 141 16.18 5.19 2.75
C SER A 141 14.80 4.54 2.82
N ALA A 142 14.79 3.22 2.85
CA ALA A 142 13.62 2.44 3.26
C ALA A 142 14.04 1.39 4.28
N GLU A 143 13.22 1.22 5.31
CA GLU A 143 13.40 0.25 6.37
C GLU A 143 12.15 -0.61 6.46
N LEU A 144 12.35 -1.92 6.39
CA LEU A 144 11.34 -2.95 6.51
C LEU A 144 11.62 -3.75 7.79
N VAL A 145 10.70 -3.69 8.74
CA VAL A 145 10.67 -4.56 9.91
C VAL A 145 9.55 -5.56 9.69
N SER A 146 9.83 -6.84 9.87
CA SER A 146 8.84 -7.90 9.81
C SER A 146 8.98 -8.81 11.03
N GLY A 147 7.87 -9.21 11.62
CA GLY A 147 7.79 -10.11 12.76
C GLY A 147 6.87 -11.29 12.46
N ALA A 148 7.24 -12.47 12.94
CA ALA A 148 6.44 -13.69 12.88
C ALA A 148 6.33 -14.30 14.28
N GLY A 149 5.19 -14.04 14.95
CA GLY A 149 5.00 -14.33 16.37
C GLY A 149 6.09 -13.72 17.26
N ASP A 150 6.36 -14.38 18.38
CA ASP A 150 7.43 -13.97 19.31
C ASP A 150 8.81 -14.54 18.94
N ALA A 151 8.89 -15.33 17.86
CA ALA A 151 10.05 -16.16 17.57
C ALA A 151 11.04 -15.52 16.60
N VAL A 152 10.57 -14.70 15.65
CA VAL A 152 11.42 -14.18 14.56
C VAL A 152 11.07 -12.74 14.24
N THR A 153 12.06 -11.87 14.33
CA THR A 153 12.03 -10.52 13.77
C THR A 153 13.12 -10.39 12.72
N SER A 154 12.79 -9.88 11.54
CA SER A 154 13.72 -9.60 10.47
C SER A 154 13.65 -8.12 10.09
N ASN A 155 14.83 -7.48 10.06
CA ASN A 155 14.99 -6.08 9.71
C ASN A 155 15.79 -6.00 8.41
N GLY A 156 15.23 -5.33 7.41
CA GLY A 156 15.89 -5.02 6.14
C GLY A 156 15.96 -3.52 5.94
N GLY A 157 17.10 -3.01 5.52
CA GLY A 157 17.28 -1.59 5.22
C GLY A 157 17.94 -1.42 3.87
N ILE A 158 17.43 -0.49 3.07
CA ILE A 158 18.09 -0.01 1.85
C ILE A 158 18.33 1.49 1.96
N ARG A 159 19.47 1.93 1.46
CA ARG A 159 19.77 3.34 1.22
C ARG A 159 20.17 3.47 -0.23
N TRP A 160 19.70 4.54 -0.87
CA TRP A 160 20.14 4.87 -2.22
C TRP A 160 20.68 6.28 -2.25
N GLN A 161 21.66 6.47 -3.12
CA GLN A 161 22.21 7.76 -3.48
C GLN A 161 22.64 7.66 -4.94
N ARG A 162 22.15 8.57 -5.78
CA ARG A 162 22.54 8.65 -7.18
C ARG A 162 23.89 9.35 -7.25
N ALA A 163 24.84 8.71 -7.94
CA ALA A 163 26.17 9.24 -8.21
C ALA A 163 26.11 10.45 -9.16
#